data_AF-A0A0Q6VXF0-F1
#
_entry.id   AF-A0A0Q6VXF0-F1
#
_cell.length_a   1.000
_cell.length_b   1.000
_cell.length_c   1.000
_cell.angle_alpha   90.00
_cell.angle_beta   90.00
_cell.angle_gamma   90.00
#
_symmetry.space_group_name_H-M   'P 1'
#
loop_
_entity.id
_entity.type
_entity.pdbx_description
1 polymer ?
#
loop_
_entity_poly.entity_id
_entity_poly.type
_entity_poly.pdbx_seq_one_letter_code
_entity_poly.pdbx_strand_id
1 'polypeptide(L)'
;MLAGLSQSEVELTPNGVHSRLLFPAGASKDAAIQLWGGTGDKPVLPGFLDGPVVRNEADGTWSAAWFCEDRVERSSGAGAELHISCGGKQSRYPVSAPPSVPPSVIPMPAQLLVLSDVEGNLAFLDAALQKLGVADADGNWRYGRGQLVIAGDAVDRGRDVFGVLWRIYGLSLQAAQVGGAVHMVLGNHEQYLLRGNVSRANREHLYALEQLGGQRAAFAADTVLGNWLRAQPVVVQAGKVLLTHGGISREVAASGLSVEQLNEAMRRYWRGEPASKAELDAVLGADGVSRYRGYFDAGDKKESRASQEDIEAALRHFGADAIVVGHTQVERVSSLYQGRVHAVDVNSNGAAPEVLLFENGVPRVVDMGVGRALPEGAPAAALRPFKLTAAADWQALGRNVQAAWRLSRLPHPY
;
A
#
# COMPACT_ATOMS: atom_id res chain seq x y z
N MET A 1 -23.59 -18.03 24.19
CA MET A 1 -22.26 -17.82 23.58
C MET A 1 -21.51 -19.15 23.36
N LEU A 2 -21.24 -19.95 24.39
CA LEU A 2 -20.51 -21.23 24.26
C LEU A 2 -21.18 -22.25 23.31
N ALA A 3 -22.51 -22.40 23.37
CA ALA A 3 -23.26 -23.28 22.46
C ALA A 3 -23.18 -22.85 20.98
N GLY A 4 -23.06 -21.53 20.74
CA GLY A 4 -22.85 -21.00 19.39
C GLY A 4 -21.44 -21.27 18.89
N LEU A 5 -20.42 -21.10 19.74
CA LEU A 5 -19.02 -21.40 19.41
C LEU A 5 -18.78 -22.89 19.14
N SER A 6 -19.46 -23.81 19.83
CA SER A 6 -19.34 -25.25 19.54
C SER A 6 -19.88 -25.67 18.17
N GLN A 7 -20.67 -24.81 17.54
CA GLN A 7 -21.21 -25.02 16.20
C GLN A 7 -20.56 -24.11 15.15
N SER A 8 -19.56 -23.32 15.57
CA SER A 8 -18.81 -22.45 14.67
C SER A 8 -17.73 -23.22 13.92
N GLU A 9 -17.37 -22.69 12.76
CA GLU A 9 -16.25 -23.19 11.95
C GLU A 9 -15.18 -22.12 11.82
N VAL A 10 -13.92 -22.55 11.88
CA VAL A 10 -12.76 -21.71 11.58
C VAL A 10 -12.40 -21.93 10.12
N GLU A 11 -12.39 -20.84 9.37
CA GLU A 11 -11.89 -20.82 8.01
C GLU A 11 -10.38 -20.59 8.02
N LEU A 12 -9.69 -21.36 7.19
CA LEU A 12 -8.25 -21.32 6.98
C LEU A 12 -7.93 -20.92 5.55
N THR A 13 -6.87 -20.13 5.38
CA THR A 13 -6.13 -20.02 4.12
C THR A 13 -5.64 -21.41 3.68
N PRO A 14 -5.29 -21.59 2.39
CA PRO A 14 -4.69 -22.83 1.90
C PRO A 14 -3.44 -23.27 2.67
N ASN A 15 -2.74 -22.31 3.29
CA ASN A 15 -1.52 -22.54 4.05
C ASN A 15 -1.75 -22.63 5.58
N GLY A 16 -2.99 -22.80 6.04
CA GLY A 16 -3.30 -23.09 7.45
C GLY A 16 -3.36 -21.88 8.38
N VAL A 17 -3.38 -20.66 7.85
CA VAL A 17 -3.59 -19.42 8.62
C VAL A 17 -5.10 -19.17 8.81
N HIS A 18 -5.52 -18.82 10.03
CA HIS A 18 -6.91 -18.45 10.34
C HIS A 18 -7.35 -17.19 9.59
N SER A 19 -8.49 -17.25 8.88
CA SER A 19 -9.04 -16.12 8.12
C SER A 19 -10.33 -15.57 8.72
N ARG A 20 -11.30 -16.44 9.02
CA ARG A 20 -12.64 -16.09 9.53
C ARG A 20 -13.13 -17.10 10.56
N LEU A 21 -14.01 -16.65 11.44
CA LEU A 21 -14.84 -17.50 12.30
C LEU A 21 -16.29 -17.41 11.81
N LEU A 22 -16.83 -18.53 11.36
CA LEU A 22 -18.19 -18.65 10.84
C LEU A 22 -19.12 -19.11 11.97
N PHE A 23 -20.28 -18.46 12.09
CA PHE A 23 -21.31 -18.82 13.05
C PHE A 23 -22.51 -19.42 12.32
N PRO A 24 -23.17 -20.43 12.90
CA PRO A 24 -24.41 -20.95 12.36
C PRO A 24 -25.48 -19.85 12.40
N ALA A 25 -25.87 -19.33 11.23
CA ALA A 25 -26.99 -18.40 11.10
C ALA A 25 -28.13 -19.13 10.37
N GLY A 26 -29.31 -19.21 11.00
CA GLY A 26 -30.47 -19.85 10.37
C GLY A 26 -30.85 -19.16 9.05
N ALA A 27 -31.06 -19.96 7.99
CA ALA A 27 -31.59 -19.62 6.66
C ALA A 27 -30.97 -18.45 5.86
N SER A 28 -30.07 -17.64 6.41
CA SER A 28 -29.27 -16.65 5.68
C SER A 28 -27.79 -16.96 5.87
N LYS A 29 -27.01 -16.79 4.78
CA LYS A 29 -25.59 -17.15 4.67
C LYS A 29 -24.80 -16.78 5.94
N ASP A 30 -23.98 -17.72 6.41
CA ASP A 30 -23.29 -17.72 7.70
C ASP A 30 -22.73 -16.36 8.13
N ALA A 31 -23.11 -15.90 9.32
CA ALA A 31 -22.51 -14.71 9.91
C ALA A 31 -21.03 -14.99 10.18
N ALA A 32 -20.13 -14.18 9.61
CA ALA A 32 -18.68 -14.38 9.70
C ALA A 32 -17.99 -13.21 10.41
N ILE A 33 -17.07 -13.52 11.31
CA ILE A 33 -16.16 -12.55 11.91
C ILE A 33 -14.77 -12.73 11.27
N GLN A 34 -14.19 -11.64 10.81
CA GLN A 34 -12.81 -11.64 10.31
C GLN A 34 -11.83 -11.84 11.48
N LEU A 35 -10.81 -12.67 11.27
CA LEU A 35 -9.77 -12.94 12.26
C LEU A 35 -8.52 -12.11 11.93
N TRP A 36 -8.26 -11.07 12.72
CA TRP A 36 -7.12 -10.16 12.60
C TRP A 36 -5.98 -10.47 13.57
N GLY A 37 -6.06 -11.60 14.28
CA GLY A 37 -5.09 -11.95 15.33
C GLY A 37 -3.78 -12.58 14.85
N GLY A 38 -3.59 -12.77 13.54
CA GLY A 38 -2.39 -13.41 12.97
C GLY A 38 -2.09 -14.77 13.60
N THR A 39 -3.04 -15.71 13.52
CA THR A 39 -2.92 -17.06 14.10
C THR A 39 -3.18 -18.12 13.04
N GLY A 40 -2.80 -19.37 13.31
CA GLY A 40 -3.07 -20.48 12.40
C GLY A 40 -2.74 -21.84 13.03
N ASP A 41 -3.10 -22.90 12.31
CA ASP A 41 -2.93 -24.29 12.72
C ASP A 41 -1.70 -24.90 12.04
N LYS A 42 -0.53 -24.69 12.65
CA LYS A 42 0.76 -25.07 12.07
C LYS A 42 0.89 -24.62 10.60
N PRO A 43 0.82 -23.30 10.32
CA PRO A 43 0.89 -22.82 8.96
C PRO A 43 2.17 -23.29 8.25
N VAL A 44 2.04 -23.63 6.98
CA VAL A 44 3.16 -24.05 6.13
C VAL A 44 3.24 -23.07 4.96
N LEU A 45 4.22 -22.18 4.99
CA LEU A 45 4.34 -21.08 4.04
C LEU A 45 5.64 -21.24 3.22
N PRO A 46 5.70 -22.22 2.29
CA PRO A 46 6.93 -22.56 1.59
C PRO A 46 7.42 -21.40 0.73
N GLY A 47 8.72 -21.08 0.84
CA GLY A 47 9.35 -19.97 0.15
C GLY A 47 8.84 -18.58 0.54
N PHE A 48 8.03 -18.46 1.61
CA PHE A 48 7.53 -17.17 2.06
C PHE A 48 8.58 -16.43 2.90
N LEU A 49 8.88 -15.21 2.48
CA LEU A 49 9.75 -14.28 3.17
C LEU A 49 8.97 -13.00 3.44
N ASP A 50 8.81 -12.64 4.71
CA ASP A 50 8.19 -11.39 5.14
C ASP A 50 9.16 -10.56 5.97
N GLY A 51 9.28 -9.27 5.65
CA GLY A 51 10.40 -8.43 6.09
C GLY A 51 11.46 -8.26 5.00
N PRO A 52 12.70 -7.89 5.37
CA PRO A 52 13.16 -7.64 6.73
C PRO A 52 12.63 -6.33 7.31
N VAL A 53 12.35 -6.35 8.61
CA VAL A 53 12.23 -5.16 9.46
C VAL A 53 13.63 -4.78 9.91
N VAL A 54 14.12 -3.64 9.47
CA VAL A 54 15.49 -3.18 9.73
C VAL A 54 15.47 -1.91 10.56
N ARG A 55 16.34 -1.80 11.56
CA ARG A 55 16.60 -0.61 12.37
C ARG A 55 18.06 -0.23 12.26
N ASN A 56 18.33 1.05 12.04
CA ASN A 56 19.68 1.58 12.02
C ASN A 56 20.00 2.18 13.39
N GLU A 57 21.15 1.83 13.92
CA GLU A 57 21.66 2.28 15.20
C GLU A 57 22.54 3.53 15.01
N ALA A 58 22.71 4.33 16.07
CA ALA A 58 23.46 5.58 16.01
C ALA A 58 24.97 5.40 15.71
N ASP A 59 25.52 4.21 15.97
CA ASP A 59 26.91 3.86 15.72
C ASP A 59 27.17 3.37 14.27
N GLY A 60 26.15 3.42 13.41
CA GLY A 60 26.23 2.98 12.01
C GLY A 60 26.01 1.47 11.82
N THR A 61 25.70 0.74 12.89
CA THR A 61 25.23 -0.65 12.79
C THR A 61 23.73 -0.73 12.50
N TRP A 62 23.24 -1.92 12.19
CA TRP A 62 21.83 -2.20 12.02
C TRP A 62 21.45 -3.52 12.67
N SER A 63 20.18 -3.62 13.06
CA SER A 63 19.52 -4.86 13.46
C SER A 63 18.37 -5.17 12.52
N ALA A 64 18.16 -6.44 12.21
CA ALA A 64 17.15 -6.90 11.28
C ALA A 64 16.43 -8.14 11.79
N ALA A 65 15.12 -8.23 11.52
CA ALA A 65 14.31 -9.42 11.74
C ALA A 65 13.40 -9.69 10.53
N TRP A 66 13.24 -10.95 10.16
CA TRP A 66 12.34 -11.37 9.08
C TRP A 66 11.68 -12.71 9.42
N PHE A 67 10.51 -12.95 8.87
CA PHE A 67 9.85 -14.24 8.94
C PHE A 67 10.25 -15.04 7.68
N CYS A 68 10.83 -16.22 7.88
CA CYS A 68 11.19 -17.15 6.81
C CYS A 68 10.46 -18.47 7.03
N GLU A 69 9.49 -18.75 6.15
CA GLU A 69 8.65 -19.96 6.06
C GLU A 69 7.85 -20.33 7.32
N ASP A 70 8.51 -20.55 8.45
CA ASP A 70 7.92 -21.03 9.71
C ASP A 70 8.42 -20.31 10.96
N ARG A 71 9.46 -19.47 10.85
CA ARG A 71 10.12 -18.87 12.01
C ARG A 71 10.62 -17.46 11.75
N VAL A 72 10.86 -16.73 12.83
CA VAL A 72 11.53 -15.44 12.79
C VAL A 72 13.03 -15.65 12.89
N GLU A 73 13.74 -15.12 11.92
CA GLU A 73 15.20 -15.02 11.91
C GLU A 73 15.63 -13.58 12.22
N ARG A 74 16.87 -13.44 12.71
CA ARG A 74 17.44 -12.16 13.12
C ARG A 74 18.89 -12.08 12.72
N SER A 75 19.34 -10.87 12.36
CA SER A 75 20.74 -10.56 12.12
C SER A 75 21.05 -9.15 12.59
N SER A 76 22.33 -8.87 12.79
CA SER A 76 22.85 -7.51 12.96
C SER A 76 24.14 -7.36 12.18
N GLY A 77 24.53 -6.14 11.85
CA GLY A 77 25.73 -5.87 11.05
C GLY A 77 26.04 -4.39 10.93
N ALA A 78 27.10 -4.05 10.20
CA ALA A 78 27.54 -2.66 9.96
C ALA A 78 27.75 -2.35 8.47
N GLY A 79 27.32 -3.25 7.58
CA GLY A 79 27.49 -3.14 6.13
C GLY A 79 26.33 -2.39 5.46
N ALA A 80 26.55 -1.98 4.20
CA ALA A 80 25.52 -1.32 3.40
C ALA A 80 24.34 -2.22 3.01
N GLU A 81 24.57 -3.53 3.00
CA GLU A 81 23.61 -4.53 2.55
C GLU A 81 23.35 -5.62 3.59
N LEU A 82 22.10 -6.04 3.65
CA LEU A 82 21.67 -7.26 4.33
C LEU A 82 21.41 -8.35 3.29
N HIS A 83 22.02 -9.51 3.50
CA HIS A 83 21.83 -10.70 2.68
C HIS A 83 20.93 -11.69 3.43
N ILE A 84 19.86 -12.14 2.78
CA ILE A 84 18.92 -13.13 3.35
C ILE A 84 18.87 -14.35 2.45
N SER A 85 19.01 -15.53 3.06
CA SER A 85 18.78 -16.82 2.43
C SER A 85 17.51 -17.43 3.00
N CYS A 86 16.41 -17.46 2.24
CA CYS A 86 15.14 -18.02 2.69
C CYS A 86 14.49 -18.86 1.60
N GLY A 87 14.02 -20.07 1.93
CA GLY A 87 13.35 -20.97 0.96
C GLY A 87 14.18 -21.24 -0.29
N GLY A 88 15.50 -21.31 -0.17
CA GLY A 88 16.43 -21.50 -1.30
C GLY A 88 16.68 -20.25 -2.17
N LYS A 89 16.08 -19.09 -1.84
CA LYS A 89 16.29 -17.82 -2.54
C LYS A 89 17.28 -16.95 -1.78
N GLN A 90 18.16 -16.27 -2.51
CA GLN A 90 19.05 -15.24 -1.99
C GLN A 90 18.50 -13.86 -2.34
N SER A 91 18.33 -13.00 -1.33
CA SER A 91 17.84 -11.63 -1.49
C SER A 91 18.83 -10.65 -0.88
N ARG A 92 18.94 -9.46 -1.48
CA ARG A 92 19.81 -8.36 -1.02
C ARG A 92 18.98 -7.13 -0.72
N TYR A 93 19.25 -6.50 0.42
CA TYR A 93 18.52 -5.32 0.89
C TYR A 93 19.49 -4.18 1.21
N PRO A 94 19.33 -3.00 0.61
CA PRO A 94 20.17 -1.83 0.91
C PRO A 94 19.72 -1.19 2.23
N VAL A 95 20.46 -1.43 3.31
CA VAL A 95 20.04 -1.12 4.69
C VAL A 95 20.71 0.11 5.31
N SER A 96 21.85 0.56 4.78
CA SER A 96 22.63 1.63 5.44
C SER A 96 22.04 3.03 5.33
N ALA A 97 21.31 3.37 4.27
CA ALA A 97 20.79 4.74 4.08
C ALA A 97 19.46 4.77 3.32
N PRO A 98 18.45 5.52 3.82
CA PRO A 98 17.21 5.76 3.09
C PRO A 98 17.48 6.58 1.82
N PRO A 99 16.77 6.29 0.70
CA PRO A 99 16.84 7.14 -0.48
C PRO A 99 16.32 8.54 -0.13
N SER A 100 16.95 9.56 -0.71
CA SER A 100 16.42 10.91 -0.66
C SER A 100 15.05 10.92 -1.32
N VAL A 101 14.04 11.46 -0.64
CA VAL A 101 12.72 11.65 -1.24
C VAL A 101 12.83 12.72 -2.32
N PRO A 102 12.46 12.43 -3.58
CA PRO A 102 12.51 13.43 -4.64
C PRO A 102 11.60 14.62 -4.32
N PRO A 103 11.89 15.83 -4.86
CA PRO A 103 11.00 16.97 -4.71
C PRO A 103 9.57 16.65 -5.19
N SER A 104 8.58 17.17 -4.48
CA SER A 104 7.17 16.98 -4.85
C SER A 104 6.69 17.92 -5.95
N VAL A 105 7.45 18.97 -6.28
CA VAL A 105 7.18 19.86 -7.41
C VAL A 105 8.40 19.86 -8.31
N ILE A 106 8.23 19.36 -9.52
CA ILE A 106 9.31 19.17 -10.50
C ILE A 106 8.87 19.69 -11.87
N PRO A 107 9.81 20.02 -12.78
CA PRO A 107 9.48 20.20 -14.18
C PRO A 107 8.91 18.90 -14.76
N MET A 108 8.05 19.01 -15.79
CA MET A 108 7.61 17.82 -16.52
C MET A 108 8.84 17.12 -17.14
N PRO A 109 9.15 15.87 -16.75
CA PRO A 109 10.28 15.16 -17.33
C PRO A 109 9.98 14.72 -18.77
N ALA A 110 11.01 14.33 -19.51
CA ALA A 110 10.85 13.76 -20.84
C ALA A 110 10.05 12.45 -20.82
N GLN A 111 10.18 11.67 -19.75
CA GLN A 111 9.46 10.41 -19.54
C GLN A 111 8.98 10.33 -18.09
N LEU A 112 7.65 10.26 -17.89
CA LEU A 112 7.00 10.02 -16.61
C LEU A 112 6.05 8.83 -16.74
N LEU A 113 6.38 7.71 -16.12
CA LEU A 113 5.53 6.53 -16.09
C LEU A 113 4.77 6.47 -14.78
N VAL A 114 3.47 6.17 -14.82
CA VAL A 114 2.60 6.08 -13.64
C VAL A 114 2.05 4.67 -13.48
N LEU A 115 2.29 4.09 -12.31
CA LEU A 115 1.65 2.88 -11.79
C LEU A 115 0.89 3.22 -10.51
N SER A 116 -0.09 2.41 -10.14
CA SER A 116 -0.84 2.61 -8.90
C SER A 116 -1.29 1.27 -8.32
N ASP A 117 -1.66 1.29 -7.03
CA ASP A 117 -2.39 0.22 -6.36
C ASP A 117 -1.70 -1.15 -6.47
N VAL A 118 -0.38 -1.22 -6.31
CA VAL A 118 0.35 -2.52 -6.38
C VAL A 118 -0.18 -3.52 -5.35
N GLU A 119 -0.68 -3.04 -4.21
CA GLU A 119 -1.40 -3.79 -3.18
C GLU A 119 -0.70 -5.10 -2.80
N GLY A 120 0.59 -5.01 -2.41
CA GLY A 120 1.35 -6.14 -1.90
C GLY A 120 1.60 -7.26 -2.92
N ASN A 121 1.54 -6.98 -4.21
CA ASN A 121 1.80 -7.94 -5.29
C ASN A 121 3.18 -7.72 -5.93
N LEU A 122 4.22 -8.31 -5.34
CA LEU A 122 5.58 -8.17 -5.85
C LEU A 122 5.74 -8.78 -7.25
N ALA A 123 5.11 -9.91 -7.52
CA ALA A 123 5.19 -10.58 -8.82
C ALA A 123 4.64 -9.69 -9.95
N PHE A 124 3.51 -9.03 -9.71
CA PHE A 124 2.95 -8.05 -10.64
C PHE A 124 3.87 -6.86 -10.83
N LEU A 125 4.36 -6.26 -9.73
CA LEU A 125 5.27 -5.10 -9.81
C LEU A 125 6.51 -5.43 -10.64
N ASP A 126 7.17 -6.55 -10.35
CA ASP A 126 8.39 -6.96 -11.04
C ASP A 126 8.14 -7.20 -12.53
N ALA A 127 7.07 -7.90 -12.87
CA ALA A 127 6.71 -8.17 -14.26
C ALA A 127 6.37 -6.86 -15.00
N ALA A 128 5.59 -5.97 -14.40
CA ALA A 128 5.22 -4.69 -15.00
C ALA A 128 6.45 -3.81 -15.24
N LEU A 129 7.32 -3.65 -14.24
CA LEU A 129 8.55 -2.87 -14.35
C LEU A 129 9.50 -3.42 -15.43
N GLN A 130 9.63 -4.75 -15.54
CA GLN A 130 10.44 -5.37 -16.58
C GLN A 130 9.86 -5.14 -17.97
N LYS A 131 8.54 -5.34 -18.15
CA LYS A 131 7.86 -5.14 -19.44
C LYS A 131 7.92 -3.69 -19.91
N LEU A 132 7.84 -2.75 -18.98
CA LEU A 132 7.91 -1.31 -19.25
C LEU A 132 9.35 -0.80 -19.39
N GLY A 133 10.36 -1.67 -19.25
CA GLY A 133 11.77 -1.32 -19.35
C GLY A 133 12.29 -0.45 -18.19
N VAL A 134 11.54 -0.39 -17.09
CA VAL A 134 11.91 0.37 -15.90
C VAL A 134 12.97 -0.36 -15.09
N ALA A 135 12.85 -1.69 -15.02
CA ALA A 135 13.81 -2.57 -14.37
C ALA A 135 14.36 -3.63 -15.34
N ASP A 136 15.59 -4.09 -15.09
CA ASP A 136 16.16 -5.25 -15.76
C ASP A 136 15.67 -6.59 -15.16
N ALA A 137 16.21 -7.70 -15.68
CA ALA A 137 15.84 -9.05 -15.24
C ALA A 137 16.20 -9.32 -13.76
N ASP A 138 17.21 -8.64 -13.23
CA ASP A 138 17.67 -8.74 -11.84
C ASP A 138 16.92 -7.75 -10.93
N GLY A 139 16.03 -6.94 -11.49
CA GLY A 139 15.22 -5.95 -10.76
C GLY A 139 15.91 -4.61 -10.54
N ASN A 140 17.03 -4.34 -11.23
CA ASN A 140 17.75 -3.08 -11.12
C ASN A 140 17.19 -2.02 -12.08
N TRP A 141 17.29 -0.76 -11.68
CA TRP A 141 16.85 0.40 -12.46
C TRP A 141 17.49 0.44 -13.84
N ARG A 142 16.64 0.54 -14.86
CA ARG A 142 17.02 0.62 -16.28
C ARG A 142 16.36 1.79 -17.01
N TYR A 143 15.54 2.58 -16.33
CA TYR A 143 14.77 3.68 -16.93
C TYR A 143 15.58 4.98 -17.14
N GLY A 144 16.91 4.92 -17.09
CA GLY A 144 17.78 6.08 -17.30
C GLY A 144 17.40 7.28 -16.42
N ARG A 145 17.17 8.43 -17.05
CA ARG A 145 16.72 9.67 -16.38
C ARG A 145 15.20 9.81 -16.28
N GLY A 146 14.46 8.77 -16.67
CA GLY A 146 13.02 8.74 -16.57
C GLY A 146 12.55 8.81 -15.12
N GLN A 147 11.28 9.13 -14.95
CA GLN A 147 10.64 9.27 -13.65
C GLN A 147 9.54 8.21 -13.54
N LEU A 148 9.53 7.45 -12.46
CA LEU A 148 8.45 6.51 -12.12
C LEU A 148 7.61 7.13 -11.00
N VAL A 149 6.29 7.10 -11.12
CA VAL A 149 5.37 7.41 -10.02
C VAL A 149 4.62 6.15 -9.61
N ILE A 150 4.62 5.86 -8.32
CA ILE A 150 3.70 4.92 -7.68
C ILE A 150 2.61 5.75 -6.99
N ALA A 151 1.42 5.81 -7.57
CA ALA A 151 0.31 6.67 -7.14
C ALA A 151 -0.48 6.10 -5.94
N GLY A 152 0.21 5.58 -4.93
CA GLY A 152 -0.36 5.05 -3.69
C GLY A 152 -0.78 3.59 -3.73
N ASP A 153 -1.18 3.10 -2.55
CA ASP A 153 -1.68 1.75 -2.29
C ASP A 153 -0.74 0.64 -2.78
N ALA A 154 0.55 0.77 -2.47
CA ALA A 154 1.55 -0.25 -2.71
C ALA A 154 1.45 -1.42 -1.70
N VAL A 155 0.81 -1.20 -0.56
CA VAL A 155 0.70 -2.13 0.57
C VAL A 155 -0.71 -2.73 0.72
N ASP A 156 -0.88 -3.63 1.70
CA ASP A 156 -2.12 -4.37 1.99
C ASP A 156 -2.61 -5.30 0.85
N ARG A 157 -3.70 -6.04 1.12
CA ARG A 157 -4.39 -7.03 0.27
C ARG A 157 -3.53 -8.22 -0.19
N GLY A 158 -2.45 -7.96 -0.91
CA GLY A 158 -1.44 -8.94 -1.30
C GLY A 158 -0.53 -9.33 -0.13
N ARG A 159 0.17 -10.45 -0.31
CA ARG A 159 1.01 -11.06 0.72
C ARG A 159 2.41 -10.42 0.81
N ASP A 160 2.92 -9.89 -0.29
CA ASP A 160 4.35 -9.55 -0.45
C ASP A 160 4.64 -8.07 -0.16
N VAL A 161 4.00 -7.50 0.87
CA VAL A 161 4.07 -6.06 1.21
C VAL A 161 5.51 -5.59 1.40
N PHE A 162 6.32 -6.31 2.18
CA PHE A 162 7.73 -5.94 2.36
C PHE A 162 8.54 -6.06 1.06
N GLY A 163 8.25 -7.08 0.26
CA GLY A 163 8.89 -7.27 -1.03
C GLY A 163 8.67 -6.08 -1.97
N VAL A 164 7.42 -5.62 -2.07
CA VAL A 164 7.04 -4.42 -2.84
C VAL A 164 7.77 -3.19 -2.33
N LEU A 165 7.74 -2.93 -1.02
CA LEU A 165 8.36 -1.74 -0.44
C LEU A 165 9.88 -1.73 -0.63
N TRP A 166 10.56 -2.86 -0.40
CA TRP A 166 12.00 -2.97 -0.63
C TRP A 166 12.38 -2.85 -2.11
N ARG A 167 11.54 -3.34 -3.04
CA ARG A 167 11.74 -3.13 -4.48
C ARG A 167 11.68 -1.64 -4.84
N ILE A 168 10.64 -0.93 -4.40
CA ILE A 168 10.49 0.51 -4.65
C ILE A 168 11.63 1.30 -4.01
N TYR A 169 12.01 0.96 -2.78
CA TYR A 169 13.12 1.56 -2.05
C TYR A 169 14.46 1.39 -2.81
N GLY A 170 14.76 0.16 -3.24
CA GLY A 170 15.99 -0.14 -3.99
C GLY A 170 16.06 0.61 -5.33
N LEU A 171 14.96 0.62 -6.08
CA LEU A 171 14.87 1.36 -7.35
C LEU A 171 15.03 2.87 -7.11
N SER A 172 14.50 3.41 -6.01
CA SER A 172 14.66 4.82 -5.65
C SER A 172 16.13 5.20 -5.48
N LEU A 173 16.92 4.34 -4.82
CA LEU A 173 18.37 4.54 -4.66
C LEU A 173 19.10 4.50 -6.01
N GLN A 174 18.79 3.52 -6.86
CA GLN A 174 19.45 3.33 -8.14
C GLN A 174 19.08 4.43 -9.16
N ALA A 175 17.81 4.83 -9.20
CA ALA A 175 17.33 5.89 -10.10
C ALA A 175 18.06 7.22 -9.83
N ALA A 176 18.20 7.58 -8.55
CA ALA A 176 18.85 8.82 -8.14
C ALA A 176 20.31 8.90 -8.61
N GLN A 177 21.04 7.77 -8.67
CA GLN A 177 22.44 7.72 -9.10
C GLN A 177 22.65 8.11 -10.57
N VAL A 178 21.61 7.94 -11.40
CA VAL A 178 21.67 8.24 -12.85
C VAL A 178 20.80 9.43 -13.24
N GLY A 179 20.27 10.17 -12.26
CA GLY A 179 19.42 11.34 -12.48
C GLY A 179 17.98 11.03 -12.88
N GLY A 180 17.52 9.80 -12.67
CA GLY A 180 16.10 9.43 -12.64
C GLY A 180 15.54 9.55 -11.23
N ALA A 181 14.25 9.24 -11.03
CA ALA A 181 13.70 9.09 -9.69
C ALA A 181 12.45 8.19 -9.64
N VAL A 182 12.14 7.75 -8.43
CA VAL A 182 10.89 7.06 -8.09
C VAL A 182 10.14 7.94 -7.10
N HIS A 183 8.95 8.40 -7.50
CA HIS A 183 8.04 9.20 -6.69
C HIS A 183 6.96 8.27 -6.12
N MET A 184 7.07 7.91 -4.84
CA MET A 184 6.00 7.19 -4.16
C MET A 184 5.04 8.19 -3.51
N VAL A 185 3.79 8.19 -3.94
CA VAL A 185 2.71 8.94 -3.29
C VAL A 185 2.08 8.05 -2.22
N LEU A 186 1.76 8.60 -1.05
CA LEU A 186 1.03 7.87 -0.01
C LEU A 186 -0.46 7.77 -0.34
N GLY A 187 -0.93 6.53 -0.52
CA GLY A 187 -2.35 6.20 -0.59
C GLY A 187 -2.98 6.05 0.79
N ASN A 188 -4.26 5.67 0.84
CA ASN A 188 -4.94 5.44 2.11
C ASN A 188 -4.46 4.15 2.78
N HIS A 189 -4.01 3.15 2.02
CA HIS A 189 -3.48 1.91 2.58
C HIS A 189 -2.12 2.08 3.26
N GLU A 190 -1.21 2.91 2.74
CA GLU A 190 0.02 3.25 3.49
C GLU A 190 -0.31 3.91 4.83
N GLN A 191 -1.31 4.77 4.86
CA GLN A 191 -1.72 5.41 6.11
C GLN A 191 -2.40 4.42 7.07
N TYR A 192 -3.23 3.50 6.58
CA TYR A 192 -3.77 2.38 7.37
C TYR A 192 -2.64 1.57 7.99
N LEU A 193 -1.68 1.17 7.17
CA LEU A 193 -0.53 0.40 7.58
C LEU A 193 0.25 1.11 8.69
N LEU A 194 0.62 2.38 8.50
CA LEU A 194 1.40 3.19 9.45
C LEU A 194 0.65 3.48 10.76
N ARG A 195 -0.69 3.53 10.75
CA ARG A 195 -1.52 3.63 11.96
C ARG A 195 -1.69 2.30 12.71
N GLY A 196 -1.28 1.19 12.09
CA GLY A 196 -1.49 -0.17 12.62
C GLY A 196 -2.88 -0.73 12.33
N ASN A 197 -3.56 -0.24 11.30
CA ASN A 197 -4.80 -0.82 10.83
C ASN A 197 -4.50 -2.08 9.99
N VAL A 198 -4.77 -3.25 10.55
CA VAL A 198 -4.56 -4.56 9.90
C VAL A 198 -5.81 -5.07 9.15
N SER A 199 -6.88 -4.27 9.06
CA SER A 199 -8.16 -4.74 8.51
C SER A 199 -8.10 -5.11 7.02
N ARG A 200 -7.08 -4.61 6.30
CA ARG A 200 -6.84 -4.85 4.87
C ARG A 200 -5.63 -5.74 4.60
N ALA A 201 -4.88 -6.12 5.62
CA ALA A 201 -3.71 -6.98 5.47
C ALA A 201 -4.11 -8.39 5.03
N ASN A 202 -3.32 -8.96 4.11
CA ASN A 202 -3.38 -10.37 3.77
C ASN A 202 -3.20 -11.24 5.04
N ARG A 203 -3.87 -12.38 5.12
CA ARG A 203 -3.85 -13.24 6.31
C ARG A 203 -2.47 -13.85 6.57
N GLU A 204 -1.75 -14.28 5.54
CA GLU A 204 -0.41 -14.87 5.67
C GLU A 204 0.64 -13.83 6.07
N HIS A 205 0.58 -12.64 5.45
CA HIS A 205 1.37 -11.48 5.86
C HIS A 205 1.07 -11.09 7.32
N LEU A 206 -0.20 -11.01 7.70
CA LEU A 206 -0.61 -10.69 9.07
C LEU A 206 -0.11 -11.73 10.09
N TYR A 207 -0.12 -13.01 9.72
CA TYR A 207 0.45 -14.08 10.55
C TYR A 207 1.94 -13.84 10.78
N ALA A 208 2.73 -13.63 9.73
CA ALA A 208 4.17 -13.35 9.83
C ALA A 208 4.47 -12.07 10.62
N LEU A 209 3.73 -10.98 10.35
CA LEU A 209 3.82 -9.72 11.08
C LEU A 209 3.62 -9.90 12.58
N GLU A 210 2.61 -10.66 13.02
CA GLU A 210 2.37 -10.88 14.45
C GLU A 210 3.52 -11.67 15.12
N GLN A 211 4.26 -12.50 14.37
CA GLN A 211 5.50 -13.11 14.90
C GLN A 211 6.67 -12.12 14.96
N LEU A 212 6.68 -11.10 14.10
CA LEU A 212 7.65 -10.00 14.09
C LEU A 212 7.32 -8.88 15.09
N GLY A 213 6.30 -9.06 15.94
CA GLY A 213 5.89 -8.06 16.95
C GLY A 213 4.74 -7.15 16.51
N GLY A 214 4.15 -7.43 15.35
CA GLY A 214 2.95 -6.77 14.82
C GLY A 214 3.25 -5.55 13.94
N GLN A 215 2.25 -5.13 13.17
CA GLN A 215 2.38 -4.11 12.12
C GLN A 215 2.99 -2.79 12.61
N ARG A 216 2.58 -2.32 13.80
CA ARG A 216 3.10 -1.06 14.36
C ARG A 216 4.60 -1.11 14.64
N ALA A 217 5.10 -2.23 15.17
CA ALA A 217 6.52 -2.41 15.44
C ALA A 217 7.32 -2.61 14.14
N ALA A 218 6.71 -3.27 13.16
CA ALA A 218 7.34 -3.57 11.88
C ALA A 218 7.53 -2.32 10.99
N PHE A 219 6.64 -1.33 11.12
CA PHE A 219 6.68 -0.06 10.38
C PHE A 219 6.77 1.16 11.31
N ALA A 220 7.40 1.02 12.47
CA ALA A 220 7.65 2.11 13.40
C ALA A 220 8.64 3.13 12.79
N ALA A 221 8.65 4.36 13.32
CA ALA A 221 9.44 5.47 12.77
C ALA A 221 10.97 5.24 12.90
N ASP A 222 11.40 4.33 13.76
CA ASP A 222 12.79 3.89 13.93
C ASP A 222 13.22 2.78 12.95
N THR A 223 12.28 2.23 12.17
CA THR A 223 12.57 1.23 11.14
C THR A 223 12.89 1.92 9.81
N VAL A 224 13.75 1.31 8.99
CA VAL A 224 14.17 1.84 7.68
C VAL A 224 12.95 2.15 6.80
N LEU A 225 12.06 1.17 6.59
CA LEU A 225 10.86 1.36 5.77
C LEU A 225 9.82 2.27 6.45
N GLY A 226 9.63 2.16 7.77
CA GLY A 226 8.67 3.00 8.48
C GLY A 226 9.07 4.48 8.50
N ASN A 227 10.36 4.78 8.60
CA ASN A 227 10.90 6.13 8.44
C ASN A 227 10.74 6.63 6.99
N TRP A 228 11.15 5.81 6.02
CA TRP A 228 11.08 6.17 4.60
C TRP A 228 9.66 6.44 4.12
N LEU A 229 8.67 5.63 4.53
CA LEU A 229 7.26 5.83 4.21
C LEU A 229 6.72 7.15 4.78
N ARG A 230 7.07 7.51 6.02
CA ARG A 230 6.63 8.78 6.64
C ARG A 230 7.21 10.02 5.97
N ALA A 231 8.25 9.86 5.16
CA ALA A 231 8.85 10.93 4.38
C ALA A 231 8.24 11.08 2.98
N GLN A 232 7.34 10.20 2.52
CA GLN A 232 6.76 10.29 1.18
C GLN A 232 5.67 11.38 1.08
N PRO A 233 5.53 12.03 -0.09
CA PRO A 233 4.45 12.99 -0.34
C PRO A 233 3.08 12.32 -0.47
N VAL A 234 2.01 13.12 -0.32
CA VAL A 234 0.63 12.77 -0.66
C VAL A 234 0.21 13.36 -2.01
N VAL A 235 0.90 14.38 -2.52
CA VAL A 235 0.71 14.94 -3.86
C VAL A 235 2.05 15.24 -4.50
N VAL A 236 2.20 14.93 -5.78
CA VAL A 236 3.33 15.34 -6.63
C VAL A 236 2.80 16.18 -7.79
N GLN A 237 3.52 17.23 -8.17
CA GLN A 237 3.26 18.05 -9.35
C GLN A 237 4.44 17.95 -10.32
N ALA A 238 4.20 17.37 -11.49
CA ALA A 238 5.16 17.30 -12.59
C ALA A 238 4.73 18.28 -13.70
N GLY A 239 5.40 19.42 -13.77
CA GLY A 239 5.00 20.54 -14.61
C GLY A 239 3.58 21.01 -14.25
N LYS A 240 2.63 20.73 -15.14
CA LYS A 240 1.21 21.06 -14.95
C LYS A 240 0.33 19.84 -14.69
N VAL A 241 0.91 18.72 -14.27
CA VAL A 241 0.16 17.50 -13.95
C VAL A 241 0.27 17.23 -12.46
N LEU A 242 -0.87 17.09 -11.78
CA LEU A 242 -0.95 16.68 -10.38
C LEU A 242 -1.11 15.17 -10.32
N LEU A 243 -0.37 14.51 -9.43
CA LEU A 243 -0.44 13.09 -9.17
C LEU A 243 -0.75 12.89 -7.68
N THR A 244 -1.88 12.25 -7.40
CA THR A 244 -2.33 11.92 -6.04
C THR A 244 -3.04 10.58 -6.05
N HIS A 245 -3.23 9.95 -4.90
CA HIS A 245 -3.86 8.64 -4.86
C HIS A 245 -5.38 8.69 -5.12
N GLY A 246 -6.16 9.44 -4.34
CA GLY A 246 -7.62 9.50 -4.46
C GLY A 246 -8.10 10.56 -5.46
N GLY A 247 -7.74 11.82 -5.22
CA GLY A 247 -8.10 12.94 -6.08
C GLY A 247 -8.06 14.27 -5.35
N ILE A 248 -8.39 15.35 -6.04
CA ILE A 248 -8.47 16.70 -5.48
C ILE A 248 -9.93 17.14 -5.53
N SER A 249 -10.54 17.23 -4.36
CA SER A 249 -11.91 17.70 -4.17
C SER A 249 -12.01 19.22 -4.23
N ARG A 250 -13.24 19.74 -4.34
CA ARG A 250 -13.51 21.16 -4.23
C ARG A 250 -13.07 21.71 -2.87
N GLU A 251 -13.25 20.93 -1.82
CA GLU A 251 -12.89 21.26 -0.44
C GLU A 251 -11.37 21.38 -0.29
N VAL A 252 -10.60 20.47 -0.88
CA VAL A 252 -9.13 20.57 -0.93
C VAL A 252 -8.71 21.82 -1.69
N ALA A 253 -9.30 22.12 -2.84
CA ALA A 253 -8.99 23.34 -3.59
C ALA A 253 -9.34 24.61 -2.80
N ALA A 254 -10.50 24.63 -2.14
CA ALA A 254 -10.96 25.75 -1.33
C ALA A 254 -10.14 25.96 -0.04
N SER A 255 -9.38 24.96 0.41
CA SER A 255 -8.49 25.09 1.56
C SER A 255 -7.35 26.10 1.34
N GLY A 256 -7.01 26.39 0.08
CA GLY A 256 -5.93 27.30 -0.28
C GLY A 256 -4.52 26.71 -0.13
N LEU A 257 -4.39 25.43 0.26
CA LEU A 257 -3.09 24.79 0.50
C LEU A 257 -2.36 24.50 -0.82
N SER A 258 -1.04 24.76 -0.85
CA SER A 258 -0.16 24.31 -1.94
C SER A 258 0.17 22.82 -1.84
N VAL A 259 0.78 22.27 -2.88
CA VAL A 259 1.31 20.88 -2.89
C VAL A 259 2.28 20.66 -1.72
N GLU A 260 3.19 21.58 -1.48
CA GLU A 260 4.15 21.52 -0.37
C GLU A 260 3.45 21.56 0.99
N GLN A 261 2.42 22.40 1.14
CA GLN A 261 1.68 22.50 2.40
C GLN A 261 0.87 21.23 2.69
N LEU A 262 0.26 20.61 1.67
CA LEU A 262 -0.40 19.31 1.81
C LEU A 262 0.58 18.21 2.24
N ASN A 263 1.75 18.16 1.60
CA ASN A 263 2.80 17.20 1.93
C ASN A 263 3.36 17.43 3.33
N GLU A 264 3.59 18.69 3.72
CA GLU A 264 4.09 19.02 5.04
C GLU A 264 3.06 18.76 6.14
N ALA A 265 1.78 19.02 5.89
CA ALA A 265 0.70 18.66 6.82
C ALA A 265 0.73 17.16 7.16
N MET A 266 0.95 16.30 6.16
CA MET A 266 1.08 14.86 6.37
C MET A 266 2.32 14.50 7.20
N ARG A 267 3.47 15.14 6.90
CA ARG A 267 4.71 14.90 7.64
C ARG A 267 4.61 15.38 9.09
N ARG A 268 3.99 16.52 9.35
CA ARG A 268 3.70 17.03 10.71
C ARG A 268 2.85 16.04 11.49
N TYR A 269 1.78 15.51 10.87
CA TYR A 269 0.95 14.48 11.48
C TYR A 269 1.77 13.26 11.91
N TRP A 270 2.68 12.79 11.05
CA TRP A 270 3.55 11.66 11.40
C TRP A 270 4.58 11.94 12.50
N ARG A 271 5.03 13.19 12.63
CA ARG A 271 5.91 13.63 13.73
C ARG A 271 5.15 13.92 15.03
N GLY A 272 3.82 13.82 15.03
CA GLY A 272 2.98 14.20 16.17
C GLY A 272 2.93 15.71 16.39
N GLU A 273 3.29 16.49 15.38
CA GLU A 273 3.23 17.95 15.43
C GLU A 273 1.80 18.43 15.15
N PRO A 274 1.41 19.60 15.70
CA PRO A 274 0.09 20.17 15.43
C PRO A 274 -0.17 20.39 13.94
N ALA A 275 -1.34 19.96 13.48
CA ALA A 275 -1.91 20.28 12.18
C ALA A 275 -3.34 20.77 12.38
N SER A 276 -3.76 21.74 11.59
CA SER A 276 -5.13 22.24 11.64
C SER A 276 -6.11 21.17 11.17
N LYS A 277 -7.36 21.27 11.61
CA LYS A 277 -8.43 20.39 11.13
C LYS A 277 -8.56 20.46 9.60
N ALA A 278 -8.44 21.64 8.99
CA ALA A 278 -8.53 21.82 7.55
C ALA A 278 -7.40 21.08 6.80
N GLU A 279 -6.17 21.14 7.31
CA GLU A 279 -5.03 20.40 6.75
C GLU A 279 -5.23 18.88 6.85
N LEU A 280 -5.68 18.38 8.01
CA LEU A 280 -5.94 16.97 8.20
C LEU A 280 -7.14 16.48 7.37
N ASP A 281 -8.20 17.28 7.24
CA ASP A 281 -9.34 16.99 6.38
C ASP A 281 -8.90 16.95 4.90
N ALA A 282 -8.04 17.88 4.46
CA ALA A 282 -7.53 17.92 3.09
C ALA A 282 -6.64 16.72 2.73
N VAL A 283 -5.97 16.10 3.70
CA VAL A 283 -5.05 14.98 3.44
C VAL A 283 -5.68 13.61 3.76
N LEU A 284 -6.26 13.48 4.94
CA LEU A 284 -6.75 12.23 5.53
C LEU A 284 -8.28 12.10 5.51
N GLY A 285 -9.00 13.19 5.27
CA GLY A 285 -10.46 13.21 5.23
C GLY A 285 -11.04 12.33 4.13
N ALA A 286 -12.37 12.10 4.18
CA ALA A 286 -13.08 11.36 3.14
C ALA A 286 -12.94 12.02 1.76
N ASP A 287 -12.99 13.36 1.73
CA ASP A 287 -12.77 14.17 0.53
C ASP A 287 -11.30 14.62 0.38
N GLY A 288 -10.40 14.07 1.20
CA GLY A 288 -8.99 14.39 1.19
C GLY A 288 -8.23 13.70 0.06
N VAL A 289 -7.00 14.14 -0.18
CA VAL A 289 -6.26 13.78 -1.40
C VAL A 289 -5.98 12.29 -1.59
N SER A 290 -6.02 11.54 -0.49
CA SER A 290 -5.78 10.11 -0.45
C SER A 290 -7.03 9.23 -0.54
N ARG A 291 -8.25 9.79 -0.51
CA ARG A 291 -9.49 8.99 -0.44
C ARG A 291 -10.62 9.48 -1.34
N TYR A 292 -10.50 10.68 -1.89
CA TYR A 292 -11.57 11.28 -2.68
C TYR A 292 -11.96 10.40 -3.88
N ARG A 293 -13.25 10.14 -4.06
CA ARG A 293 -13.80 9.32 -5.17
C ARG A 293 -14.78 10.08 -6.06
N GLY A 294 -14.97 11.38 -5.84
CA GLY A 294 -16.02 12.16 -6.50
C GLY A 294 -15.87 12.30 -8.02
N TYR A 295 -14.76 11.86 -8.63
CA TYR A 295 -14.60 11.83 -10.09
C TYR A 295 -15.42 10.74 -10.78
N PHE A 296 -15.82 9.72 -10.02
CA PHE A 296 -16.45 8.51 -10.53
C PHE A 296 -17.94 8.47 -10.16
N ASP A 297 -18.72 7.67 -10.88
CA ASP A 297 -20.12 7.46 -10.52
C ASP A 297 -20.19 6.72 -9.17
N ALA A 298 -20.90 7.30 -8.21
CA ALA A 298 -20.96 6.79 -6.84
C ALA A 298 -21.75 5.48 -6.67
N GLY A 299 -22.34 4.95 -7.74
CA GLY A 299 -23.32 3.86 -7.66
C GLY A 299 -24.44 4.22 -6.69
N ASP A 300 -24.76 3.30 -5.75
CA ASP A 300 -25.77 3.51 -4.70
C ASP A 300 -25.29 4.40 -3.52
N LYS A 301 -24.06 4.93 -3.56
CA LYS A 301 -23.55 5.81 -2.51
C LYS A 301 -24.00 7.26 -2.74
N LYS A 302 -24.27 7.94 -1.62
CA LYS A 302 -24.84 9.29 -1.53
C LYS A 302 -23.85 10.42 -1.89
N GLU A 303 -22.76 10.12 -2.58
CA GLU A 303 -21.74 11.11 -2.98
C GLU A 303 -22.13 11.68 -4.36
N SER A 304 -22.27 13.01 -4.43
CA SER A 304 -22.50 13.68 -5.71
C SER A 304 -21.21 13.66 -6.54
N ARG A 305 -21.29 13.13 -7.76
CA ARG A 305 -20.20 13.20 -8.73
C ARG A 305 -19.81 14.66 -8.98
N ALA A 306 -18.50 14.93 -8.98
CA ALA A 306 -17.93 16.24 -9.25
C ALA A 306 -18.37 16.76 -10.64
N SER A 307 -18.64 18.05 -10.74
CA SER A 307 -18.90 18.71 -12.02
C SER A 307 -17.60 19.05 -12.75
N GLN A 308 -17.67 19.35 -14.05
CA GLN A 308 -16.52 19.87 -14.80
C GLN A 308 -15.96 21.15 -14.16
N GLU A 309 -16.82 22.02 -13.63
CA GLU A 309 -16.42 23.27 -12.97
C GLU A 309 -15.61 23.02 -11.70
N ASP A 310 -15.97 21.99 -10.91
CA ASP A 310 -15.21 21.61 -9.71
C ASP A 310 -13.78 21.16 -10.07
N ILE A 311 -13.63 20.38 -11.15
CA ILE A 311 -12.31 19.95 -11.65
C ILE A 311 -11.49 21.16 -12.11
N GLU A 312 -12.10 22.06 -12.87
CA GLU A 312 -11.42 23.26 -13.34
C GLU A 312 -11.04 24.20 -12.20
N ALA A 313 -11.85 24.31 -11.16
CA ALA A 313 -11.52 25.08 -9.96
C ALA A 313 -10.31 24.49 -9.23
N ALA A 314 -10.27 23.17 -9.07
CA ALA A 314 -9.11 22.48 -8.50
C ALA A 314 -7.84 22.70 -9.32
N LEU A 315 -7.92 22.53 -10.65
CA LEU A 315 -6.79 22.75 -11.56
C LEU A 315 -6.30 24.20 -11.53
N ARG A 316 -7.20 25.19 -11.53
CA ARG A 316 -6.83 26.61 -11.42
C ARG A 316 -6.08 26.92 -10.13
N HIS A 317 -6.52 26.37 -9.00
CA HIS A 317 -5.87 26.58 -7.69
C HIS A 317 -4.39 26.14 -7.71
N PHE A 318 -4.11 24.99 -8.30
CA PHE A 318 -2.75 24.42 -8.38
C PHE A 318 -1.96 24.85 -9.63
N GLY A 319 -2.55 25.66 -10.52
CA GLY A 319 -1.92 26.03 -11.80
C GLY A 319 -1.64 24.82 -12.71
N ALA A 320 -2.48 23.79 -12.65
CA ALA A 320 -2.34 22.53 -13.36
C ALA A 320 -3.30 22.44 -14.56
N ASP A 321 -3.01 21.52 -15.49
CA ASP A 321 -3.83 21.21 -16.66
C ASP A 321 -4.55 19.85 -16.51
N ALA A 322 -4.00 18.92 -15.71
CA ALA A 322 -4.58 17.59 -15.48
C ALA A 322 -4.26 17.02 -14.09
N ILE A 323 -5.07 16.05 -13.64
CA ILE A 323 -4.91 15.27 -12.41
C ILE A 323 -4.81 13.79 -12.76
N VAL A 324 -3.87 13.06 -12.17
CA VAL A 324 -3.72 11.60 -12.30
C VAL A 324 -4.02 10.96 -10.96
N VAL A 325 -4.89 9.94 -10.95
CA VAL A 325 -5.36 9.26 -9.74
C VAL A 325 -5.38 7.75 -9.84
N GLY A 326 -5.13 7.09 -8.71
CA GLY A 326 -5.37 5.66 -8.49
C GLY A 326 -6.71 5.42 -7.78
N HIS A 327 -6.69 4.54 -6.76
CA HIS A 327 -7.71 4.36 -5.71
C HIS A 327 -9.08 3.80 -6.13
N THR A 328 -9.59 4.24 -7.27
CA THR A 328 -10.88 3.82 -7.82
C THR A 328 -10.65 3.04 -9.09
N GLN A 329 -10.87 1.74 -8.96
CA GLN A 329 -10.73 0.78 -10.03
C GLN A 329 -11.55 1.16 -11.26
N VAL A 330 -10.89 1.15 -12.41
CA VAL A 330 -11.46 1.32 -13.74
C VAL A 330 -11.13 0.10 -14.60
N GLU A 331 -11.98 -0.20 -15.59
CA GLU A 331 -11.75 -1.32 -16.50
C GLU A 331 -10.51 -1.13 -17.38
N ARG A 332 -10.05 0.11 -17.55
CA ARG A 332 -8.89 0.49 -18.35
C ARG A 332 -8.42 1.90 -18.00
N VAL A 333 -7.20 2.29 -18.36
CA VAL A 333 -6.71 3.65 -18.10
C VAL A 333 -7.63 4.63 -18.80
N SER A 334 -8.27 5.50 -18.02
CA SER A 334 -9.41 6.28 -18.49
C SER A 334 -9.17 7.78 -18.37
N SER A 335 -9.54 8.50 -19.42
CA SER A 335 -9.53 9.96 -19.47
C SER A 335 -10.94 10.49 -19.21
N LEU A 336 -11.11 11.19 -18.09
CA LEU A 336 -12.37 11.75 -17.62
C LEU A 336 -12.36 13.29 -17.77
N TYR A 337 -13.54 13.92 -17.65
CA TYR A 337 -13.68 15.39 -17.58
C TYR A 337 -12.96 16.13 -18.70
N GLN A 338 -13.17 15.70 -19.96
CA GLN A 338 -12.52 16.30 -21.15
C GLN A 338 -10.97 16.24 -21.10
N GLY A 339 -10.39 15.19 -20.51
CA GLY A 339 -8.94 15.02 -20.42
C GLY A 339 -8.30 15.75 -19.24
N ARG A 340 -9.11 16.22 -18.28
CA ARG A 340 -8.63 16.89 -17.07
C ARG A 340 -8.30 15.93 -15.94
N VAL A 341 -8.81 14.69 -15.99
CA VAL A 341 -8.51 13.65 -14.99
C VAL A 341 -8.16 12.36 -15.70
N HIS A 342 -7.08 11.70 -15.27
CA HIS A 342 -6.65 10.38 -15.73
C HIS A 342 -6.73 9.38 -14.57
N ALA A 343 -7.60 8.38 -14.68
CA ALA A 343 -7.70 7.28 -13.73
C ALA A 343 -6.81 6.12 -14.19
N VAL A 344 -5.89 5.68 -13.31
CA VAL A 344 -4.85 4.69 -13.63
C VAL A 344 -4.90 3.42 -12.76
N ASP A 345 -5.85 3.34 -11.83
CA ASP A 345 -6.11 2.11 -11.08
C ASP A 345 -6.86 1.10 -11.97
N VAL A 346 -6.09 0.30 -12.74
CA VAL A 346 -6.59 -0.84 -13.54
C VAL A 346 -6.41 -2.15 -12.78
N ASN A 347 -6.51 -2.10 -11.47
CA ASN A 347 -6.08 -3.17 -10.60
C ASN A 347 -7.23 -4.16 -10.33
N SER A 348 -7.98 -4.55 -11.34
CA SER A 348 -8.94 -5.65 -11.23
C SER A 348 -8.56 -6.76 -12.21
N ASN A 349 -8.86 -8.03 -11.88
CA ASN A 349 -8.46 -9.15 -12.74
C ASN A 349 -9.08 -9.12 -14.15
N GLY A 350 -10.17 -8.36 -14.34
CA GLY A 350 -10.80 -8.16 -15.65
C GLY A 350 -10.37 -6.88 -16.38
N ALA A 351 -9.59 -6.00 -15.75
CA ALA A 351 -9.18 -4.75 -16.37
C ALA A 351 -8.08 -4.95 -17.41
N ALA A 352 -8.03 -4.02 -18.37
CA ALA A 352 -6.97 -3.96 -19.35
C ALA A 352 -5.62 -3.67 -18.66
N PRO A 353 -4.55 -4.41 -19.01
CA PRO A 353 -3.23 -4.23 -18.42
C PRO A 353 -2.55 -2.99 -19.00
N GLU A 354 -3.07 -1.82 -18.66
CA GLU A 354 -2.67 -0.53 -19.20
C GLU A 354 -2.00 0.35 -18.15
N VAL A 355 -1.10 1.21 -18.59
CA VAL A 355 -0.43 2.21 -17.75
C VAL A 355 -0.43 3.58 -18.44
N LEU A 356 -0.30 4.64 -17.65
CA LEU A 356 -0.18 5.99 -18.19
C LEU A 356 1.30 6.39 -18.28
N LEU A 357 1.72 6.80 -19.47
CA LEU A 357 3.04 7.34 -19.75
C LEU A 357 2.89 8.77 -20.27
N PHE A 358 3.63 9.72 -19.70
CA PHE A 358 3.85 11.01 -20.33
C PHE A 358 5.18 11.00 -21.07
N GLU A 359 5.13 11.27 -22.37
CA GLU A 359 6.31 11.50 -23.21
C GLU A 359 6.36 12.97 -23.60
N ASN A 360 7.36 13.71 -23.11
CA ASN A 360 7.49 15.16 -23.29
C ASN A 360 6.21 15.93 -22.91
N GLY A 361 5.57 15.50 -21.82
CA GLY A 361 4.33 16.09 -21.32
C GLY A 361 3.04 15.66 -22.04
N VAL A 362 3.11 14.78 -23.03
CA VAL A 362 1.93 14.26 -23.73
C VAL A 362 1.51 12.92 -23.10
N PRO A 363 0.27 12.79 -22.56
CA PRO A 363 -0.21 11.53 -21.99
C PRO A 363 -0.46 10.49 -23.09
N ARG A 364 -0.03 9.26 -22.83
CA ARG A 364 -0.22 8.08 -23.67
C ARG A 364 -0.57 6.88 -22.81
N VAL A 365 -1.56 6.12 -23.25
CA VAL A 365 -1.88 4.83 -22.64
C VAL A 365 -1.01 3.76 -23.31
N VAL A 366 -0.31 2.98 -22.50
CA VAL A 366 0.58 1.91 -22.94
C VAL A 366 0.06 0.59 -22.39
N ASP A 367 -0.05 -0.41 -23.27
CA ASP A 367 -0.32 -1.79 -22.84
C ASP A 367 0.96 -2.39 -22.25
N MET A 368 0.96 -2.68 -20.95
CA MET A 368 2.07 -3.34 -20.27
C MET A 368 2.06 -4.87 -20.48
N GLY A 369 0.92 -5.44 -20.91
CA GLY A 369 0.76 -6.88 -21.13
C GLY A 369 0.89 -7.73 -19.87
N VAL A 370 0.80 -7.11 -18.68
CA VAL A 370 0.89 -7.76 -17.37
C VAL A 370 -0.41 -7.53 -16.63
N GLY A 371 -1.23 -8.56 -16.51
CA GLY A 371 -2.41 -8.50 -15.64
C GLY A 371 -2.01 -8.52 -14.17
N ARG A 372 -2.82 -7.90 -13.32
CA ARG A 372 -2.64 -7.90 -11.86
C ARG A 372 -2.49 -9.30 -11.29
N ALA A 373 -3.43 -10.19 -11.61
CA ALA A 373 -3.50 -11.57 -11.15
C ALA A 373 -3.36 -11.73 -9.62
N LEU A 374 -3.97 -10.85 -8.82
CA LEU A 374 -4.14 -11.15 -7.40
C LEU A 374 -5.24 -12.23 -7.25
N PRO A 375 -5.13 -13.15 -6.28
CA PRO A 375 -6.21 -14.10 -5.98
C PRO A 375 -7.41 -13.33 -5.39
N GLU A 376 -8.26 -12.77 -6.25
CA GLU A 376 -9.53 -12.17 -5.85
C GLU A 376 -10.51 -13.31 -5.56
N GLY A 377 -10.72 -13.58 -4.27
CA GLY A 377 -11.38 -14.81 -3.82
C GLY A 377 -10.34 -15.89 -3.54
N ALA A 378 -10.18 -16.20 -2.25
CA ALA A 378 -9.22 -17.20 -1.81
C ALA A 378 -9.45 -18.55 -2.54
N PRO A 379 -8.39 -19.34 -2.81
CA PRO A 379 -8.56 -20.75 -3.17
C PRO A 379 -9.41 -21.45 -2.10
N ALA A 380 -10.05 -22.57 -2.45
CA ALA A 380 -10.97 -23.32 -1.59
C ALA A 380 -10.48 -23.34 -0.12
N ALA A 381 -11.14 -22.55 0.72
CA ALA A 381 -10.73 -22.37 2.09
C ALA A 381 -11.03 -23.67 2.85
N ALA A 382 -10.07 -24.14 3.64
CA ALA A 382 -10.32 -25.28 4.51
C ALA A 382 -11.19 -24.81 5.68
N LEU A 383 -12.32 -25.47 5.89
CA LEU A 383 -13.15 -25.29 7.06
C LEU A 383 -12.85 -26.40 8.06
N ARG A 384 -12.79 -26.03 9.34
CA ARG A 384 -12.78 -27.00 10.42
C ARG A 384 -13.65 -26.53 11.59
N PRO A 385 -14.19 -27.44 12.41
CA PRO A 385 -14.92 -27.05 13.61
C PRO A 385 -14.04 -26.25 14.57
N PHE A 386 -14.65 -25.25 15.21
CA PHE A 386 -14.10 -24.62 16.41
C PHE A 386 -14.19 -25.62 17.57
N LYS A 387 -13.07 -25.88 18.24
CA LYS A 387 -12.94 -26.86 19.31
C LYS A 387 -12.83 -26.12 20.65
N LEU A 388 -13.87 -26.21 21.47
CA LEU A 388 -13.89 -25.63 22.82
C LEU A 388 -12.76 -26.16 23.73
N THR A 389 -12.21 -27.34 23.41
CA THR A 389 -11.09 -27.96 24.13
C THR A 389 -9.71 -27.57 23.59
N ALA A 390 -9.63 -26.91 22.43
CA ALA A 390 -8.36 -26.54 21.81
C ALA A 390 -7.88 -25.18 22.32
N ALA A 391 -6.68 -25.15 22.93
CA ALA A 391 -6.06 -23.91 23.38
C ALA A 391 -5.80 -22.92 22.23
N ALA A 392 -5.46 -23.43 21.03
CA ALA A 392 -5.20 -22.62 19.84
C ALA A 392 -6.43 -21.79 19.41
N ASP A 393 -7.64 -22.34 19.58
CA ASP A 393 -8.89 -21.67 19.20
C ASP A 393 -9.24 -20.53 20.16
N TRP A 394 -9.01 -20.75 21.46
CA TRP A 394 -9.12 -19.68 22.45
C TRP A 394 -8.05 -18.61 22.28
N GLN A 395 -6.82 -18.99 21.90
CA GLN A 395 -5.77 -18.05 21.57
C GLN A 395 -6.14 -17.21 20.33
N ALA A 396 -6.67 -17.84 19.28
CA ALA A 396 -7.13 -17.14 18.07
C ALA A 396 -8.24 -16.13 18.41
N LEU A 397 -9.24 -16.53 19.20
CA LEU A 397 -10.31 -15.64 19.63
C LEU A 397 -9.78 -14.50 20.51
N GLY A 398 -8.92 -14.80 21.49
CA GLY A 398 -8.34 -13.80 22.38
C GLY A 398 -7.50 -12.76 21.64
N ARG A 399 -6.63 -13.20 20.72
CA ARG A 399 -5.86 -12.30 19.86
C ARG A 399 -6.77 -11.49 18.93
N ASN A 400 -7.84 -12.08 18.42
CA ASN A 400 -8.78 -11.35 17.59
C ASN A 400 -9.52 -10.25 18.36
N VAL A 401 -9.92 -10.51 19.61
CA VAL A 401 -10.51 -9.48 20.49
C VAL A 401 -9.52 -8.34 20.74
N GLN A 402 -8.25 -8.65 21.00
CA GLN A 402 -7.21 -7.63 21.16
C GLN A 402 -7.01 -6.81 19.88
N ALA A 403 -6.96 -7.47 18.72
CA ALA A 403 -6.83 -6.80 17.43
C ALA A 403 -8.04 -5.90 17.12
N ALA A 404 -9.26 -6.40 17.33
CA ALA A 404 -10.49 -5.62 17.16
C ALA A 404 -10.54 -4.40 18.09
N TRP A 405 -10.09 -4.55 19.33
CA TRP A 405 -9.97 -3.44 20.28
C TRP A 405 -8.89 -2.41 19.87
N ARG A 406 -7.75 -2.85 19.31
CA ARG A 406 -6.74 -1.93 18.76
C ARG A 406 -7.31 -1.16 17.56
N LEU A 407 -8.03 -1.84 16.67
CA LEU A 407 -8.69 -1.24 15.52
C LEU A 407 -9.75 -0.21 15.92
N SER A 408 -10.59 -0.51 16.92
CA SER A 408 -11.62 0.43 17.38
C SER A 408 -11.08 1.67 18.10
N ARG A 409 -9.79 1.64 18.49
CA ARG A 409 -9.08 2.78 19.09
C ARG A 409 -8.27 3.60 18.08
N LEU A 410 -8.24 3.20 16.82
CA LEU A 410 -7.63 4.03 15.80
C LEU A 410 -8.45 5.32 15.65
N PRO A 411 -7.78 6.50 15.58
CA PRO A 411 -8.49 7.74 15.35
C PRO A 411 -9.32 7.64 14.04
N HIS A 412 -10.61 7.93 14.14
CA HIS A 412 -11.51 8.11 12.99
C HIS A 412 -11.73 9.62 12.77
N PRO A 413 -11.81 10.13 11.54
CA PRO A 413 -11.50 9.54 10.23
C PRO A 413 -10.01 9.61 9.83
N TYR A 414 -9.14 10.09 10.74
CA TYR A 414 -7.78 10.53 10.44
C TYR A 414 -6.76 9.39 10.38
#